data_AF-A0A9D2D322-F1
#
_entry.id   AF-A0A9D2D322-F1
#
_cell.length_a   1.000
_cell.length_b   1.000
_cell.length_c   1.000
_cell.angle_alpha   90.00
_cell.angle_beta   90.00
_cell.angle_gamma   90.00
#
_symmetry.space_group_name_H-M   'P 1'
#
loop_
_entity.id
_entity.type
_entity.pdbx_description
1 polymer ?
#
loop_
_entity_poly.entity_id
_entity_poly.type
_entity_poly.pdbx_seq_one_letter_code
_entity_poly.pdbx_strand_id
1 'polypeptide(L)' 'AGLLVMDEVLDACNSGMLDTRELVDFLKNRPKDMEVVLTGRNPAPELVEMADYVTQMTKKKHPFDRGIGAREGIEM' A
#
# COMPACT_ATOMS: atom_id res chain seq x y z
N ALA A 1 -15.53 -15.33 1.25
CA ALA A 1 -14.86 -14.06 1.50
C ALA A 1 -13.36 -14.31 1.65
N GLY A 2 -12.57 -13.74 0.74
CA GLY A 2 -11.11 -13.85 0.74
C GLY A 2 -10.45 -12.51 1.07
N LEU A 3 -9.20 -12.55 1.54
CA LEU A 3 -8.39 -11.36 1.78
C LEU A 3 -7.18 -11.41 0.84
N LEU A 4 -6.99 -10.34 0.06
CA LEU A 4 -5.79 -10.13 -0.74
C LEU A 4 -5.01 -8.95 -0.15
N VAL A 5 -3.77 -9.20 0.27
CA VAL A 5 -2.84 -8.16 0.71
C VAL A 5 -1.84 -7.90 -0.41
N MET A 6 -1.86 -6.70 -0.95
CA MET A 6 -0.93 -6.23 -1.97
C MET A 6 0.10 -5.32 -1.29
N ASP A 7 1.18 -5.94 -0.83
CA ASP A 7 2.25 -5.24 -0.13
C ASP A 7 3.10 -4.42 -1.11
N GLU A 8 3.35 -3.16 -0.79
CA GLU A 8 4.12 -2.17 -1.55
C GLU A 8 3.64 -1.92 -2.99
N VAL A 9 2.38 -2.24 -3.29
CA VAL A 9 1.79 -2.00 -4.62
C VAL A 9 1.72 -0.51 -4.98
N LEU A 10 1.52 0.37 -3.98
CA LEU A 10 1.48 1.81 -4.23
C LEU A 10 2.86 2.31 -4.69
N ASP A 11 3.93 1.77 -4.11
CA ASP A 11 5.29 2.12 -4.49
C ASP A 11 5.62 1.59 -5.91
N ALA A 12 5.13 0.40 -6.27
CA ALA A 12 5.22 -0.13 -7.63
C ALA A 12 4.49 0.75 -8.67
N CYS A 13 3.30 1.27 -8.33
CA CYS A 13 2.59 2.23 -9.17
C CYS A 13 3.36 3.55 -9.30
N ASN A 14 3.87 4.08 -8.18
CA ASN A 14 4.62 5.33 -8.15
C ASN A 14 5.93 5.26 -8.93
N SER A 15 6.58 4.08 -8.99
CA SER A 15 7.78 3.86 -9.80
C SER A 15 7.49 3.54 -11.27
N GLY A 16 6.22 3.42 -11.68
CA GLY A 16 5.81 3.02 -13.03
C GLY A 16 6.06 1.54 -13.35
N MET A 17 6.27 0.70 -12.33
CA MET A 17 6.39 -0.76 -12.51
C MET A 17 5.02 -1.41 -12.76
N LEU A 18 3.95 -0.80 -12.24
CA LEU A 18 2.57 -1.20 -12.45
C LEU A 18 1.77 0.02 -12.88
N ASP A 19 0.99 -0.06 -13.96
CA ASP A 19 0.08 1.03 -14.32
C ASP A 19 -1.04 1.10 -13.28
N THR A 20 -1.21 2.28 -12.66
CA THR A 20 -2.30 2.56 -11.71
C THR A 20 -3.67 2.23 -12.30
N ARG A 21 -3.87 2.40 -13.62
CA ARG A 21 -5.13 2.07 -14.29
C ARG A 21 -5.43 0.57 -14.26
N GLU A 22 -4.42 -0.28 -14.44
CA GLU A 22 -4.57 -1.73 -14.34
C GLU A 22 -4.97 -2.14 -12.92
N LEU A 23 -4.36 -1.52 -11.90
CA LEU A 23 -4.74 -1.73 -10.51
C LEU A 23 -6.19 -1.30 -10.23
N VAL A 24 -6.58 -0.12 -10.69
CA VAL A 24 -7.95 0.41 -10.53
C VAL A 24 -8.97 -0.51 -11.21
N ASP A 25 -8.68 -0.99 -12.42
CA ASP A 25 -9.56 -1.89 -13.15
C ASP A 25 -9.68 -3.25 -12.45
N PHE A 26 -8.58 -3.78 -11.90
CA PHE A 26 -8.61 -4.97 -11.05
C PHE A 26 -9.53 -4.76 -9.83
N LEU A 27 -9.36 -3.65 -9.09
CA LEU A 27 -10.13 -3.37 -7.88
C LEU A 27 -11.64 -3.25 -8.15
N LYS A 28 -12.03 -2.73 -9.32
CA LYS A 28 -13.44 -2.64 -9.75
C LYS A 28 -14.04 -4.00 -10.12
N ASN A 29 -13.25 -4.91 -10.68
CA ASN A 29 -13.71 -6.18 -11.22
C ASN A 29 -13.47 -7.38 -10.28
N ARG A 30 -12.88 -7.15 -9.11
CA ARG A 30 -12.63 -8.18 -8.11
C ARG A 30 -13.91 -8.90 -7.65
N PRO A 31 -13.82 -10.14 -7.13
CA PRO A 31 -14.96 -10.80 -6.49
C PRO A 31 -15.56 -9.91 -5.39
N LYS A 32 -16.90 -9.82 -5.33
CA LYS A 32 -17.60 -8.90 -4.42
C LYS A 32 -17.34 -9.17 -2.94
N ASP A 33 -17.00 -10.40 -2.59
CA ASP A 33 -16.70 -10.83 -1.22
C ASP A 33 -15.20 -10.83 -0.91
N MET A 34 -14.36 -10.27 -1.78
CA MET A 34 -12.92 -10.14 -1.58
C MET A 34 -12.56 -8.76 -1.01
N GLU A 35 -11.95 -8.79 0.16
CA GLU A 35 -11.31 -7.63 0.79
C GLU A 35 -9.89 -7.46 0.22
N VAL A 36 -9.50 -6.22 -0.03
CA VAL A 36 -8.16 -5.90 -0.57
C VAL A 36 -7.48 -4.85 0.30
N VAL A 37 -6.24 -5.14 0.70
CA VAL A 37 -5.39 -4.20 1.44
C VAL A 37 -4.25 -3.80 0.52
N LEU A 38 -4.06 -2.49 0.35
CA LEU A 38 -2.94 -1.90 -0.39
C LEU A 38 -2.00 -1.24 0.61
N THR A 39 -0.70 -1.50 0.51
CA THR A 39 0.32 -0.81 1.32
C THR A 39 1.30 -0.04 0.43
N GLY A 40 2.07 0.85 1.06
CA GLY A 40 3.03 1.74 0.42
C GLY A 40 2.73 3.21 0.66
N ARG A 41 3.35 4.09 -0.12
CA ARG A 41 3.34 5.53 0.13
C ARG A 41 2.64 6.30 -0.99
N ASN A 42 2.22 7.53 -0.69
CA ASN A 42 1.71 8.50 -1.67
C ASN A 42 0.70 7.89 -2.67
N PRO A 43 -0.45 7.35 -2.20
CA PRO A 43 -1.44 6.77 -3.09
C PRO A 43 -1.98 7.80 -4.08
N ALA A 44 -2.30 7.36 -5.30
CA ALA A 44 -3.02 8.18 -6.26
C ALA A 44 -4.39 8.61 -5.69
N PRO A 45 -4.87 9.85 -5.95
CA PRO A 45 -6.13 10.34 -5.38
C PRO A 45 -7.33 9.42 -5.65
N GLU A 46 -7.42 8.87 -6.85
CA GLU A 46 -8.48 7.93 -7.25
C GLU A 46 -8.52 6.64 -6.39
N LEU A 47 -7.37 6.15 -5.92
CA LEU A 47 -7.32 5.00 -5.02
C LEU A 47 -7.82 5.36 -3.62
N VAL A 48 -7.53 6.57 -3.15
CA VAL A 48 -8.02 7.09 -1.86
C VAL A 48 -9.53 7.30 -1.91
N GLU A 49 -10.06 7.85 -3.00
CA GLU A 49 -11.49 8.07 -3.20
C GLU A 49 -12.28 6.76 -3.30
N MET A 50 -11.70 5.71 -3.87
CA MET A 50 -12.33 4.40 -3.99
C MET A 50 -12.27 3.55 -2.72
N ALA A 51 -11.35 3.84 -1.80
CA ALA A 51 -11.13 3.02 -0.63
C ALA A 51 -12.20 3.23 0.45
N ASP A 52 -12.73 2.15 0.99
CA ASP A 52 -13.64 2.21 2.15
C ASP A 52 -12.91 2.65 3.43
N TYR A 53 -11.63 2.30 3.54
CA TYR A 53 -10.76 2.66 4.67
C TYR A 53 -9.41 3.18 4.18
N VAL A 54 -8.95 4.27 4.81
CA VAL A 54 -7.62 4.84 4.57
C VAL A 54 -6.95 5.10 5.92
N THR A 55 -5.79 4.47 6.14
CA THR A 55 -4.95 4.72 7.33
C THR A 55 -3.63 5.32 6.90
N GLN A 56 -3.28 6.48 7.47
CA GLN A 56 -2.01 7.16 7.20
C GLN A 56 -1.02 6.98 8.34
N MET A 57 0.05 6.22 8.10
CA MET A 57 1.15 6.08 9.04
C MET A 57 2.11 7.28 8.93
N THR A 58 2.17 8.11 9.98
CA THR A 58 3.06 9.27 10.04
C THR A 58 4.27 8.98 10.92
N LYS A 59 5.50 9.09 10.37
CA LYS A 59 6.75 8.93 11.14
C LYS A 59 6.91 10.05 12.18
N LYS A 60 6.47 9.82 13.41
CA LYS A 60 6.73 10.75 14.54
C LYS A 60 8.13 10.61 15.12
N LYS A 61 8.67 9.39 15.14
CA LYS A 61 10.05 9.05 15.55
C LYS A 61 10.43 7.71 14.93
N HIS A 62 11.70 7.51 14.61
CA HIS A 62 12.21 6.22 14.13
C HIS A 62 13.64 5.97 14.64
N PRO A 63 14.06 4.73 14.96
CA PRO A 63 15.43 4.41 15.37
C PRO A 63 16.49 4.90 14.37
N PHE A 64 16.16 4.87 13.09
CA PHE A 64 16.98 5.43 12.01
C PHE A 64 17.34 6.90 12.20
N ASP A 65 16.47 7.71 12.82
CA ASP A 65 16.74 9.12 13.11
C ASP A 65 17.91 9.29 14.11
N ARG A 66 18.26 8.23 14.84
CA ARG A 66 19.40 8.16 15.76
C ARG A 66 20.60 7.41 15.18
N GLY A 67 20.59 7.11 13.88
CA GLY A 67 21.65 6.36 13.20
C GLY A 67 21.60 4.84 13.42
N ILE A 68 20.53 4.30 14.00
CA ILE A 68 20.35 2.85 14.15
C ILE A 68 19.80 2.30 12.83
N GLY A 69 20.59 1.45 12.16
CA GLY A 69 20.20 0.79 10.91
C GLY A 69 19.12 -0.28 11.08
N ALA A 70 18.80 -0.95 9.98
CA ALA A 70 17.85 -2.06 9.96
C ALA A 70 18.31 -3.21 10.87
N ARG A 71 17.36 -3.84 11.55
CA ARG A 71 17.60 -4.96 12.48
C ARG A 71 16.88 -6.20 11.98
N GLU A 72 17.57 -7.33 12.08
CA GLU A 72 17.02 -8.64 11.74
C GLU A 72 15.78 -8.97 12.59
N GLY A 73 14.70 -9.38 11.93
CA GLY A 73 13.43 -9.70 12.57
C GLY A 73 12.58 -8.49 12.96
N ILE A 74 13.02 -7.26 12.63
CA ILE A 74 12.21 -6.04 12.80
C ILE A 74 12.01 -5.33 11.46
N GLU A 75 13.11 -4.97 10.78
CA GLU A 75 13.07 -4.29 9.48
C GLU A 75 13.51 -5.19 8.32
N MET A 76 14.36 -6.20 8.59
CA MET A 76 14.76 -7.23 7.63
C MET A 76 14.00 -8.54 7.86
#